data_AF-A0A7X9DMM4-F1
#
_entry.id   AF-A0A7X9DMM4-F1
#
_cell.length_a   1.000
_cell.length_b   1.000
_cell.length_c   1.000
_cell.angle_alpha   90.00
_cell.angle_beta   90.00
_cell.angle_gamma   90.00
#
_symmetry.space_group_name_H-M   'P 1'
#
loop_
_entity.id
_entity.type
_entity.pdbx_description
1 polymer ?
#
loop_
_entity_poly.entity_id
_entity_poly.type
_entity_poly.pdbx_seq_one_letter_code
_entity_poly.pdbx_strand_id
1 'polypeptide(L)'
;GKVEERLPIFSFYHPQIHFNLIVRLLNDRFGIQVRGGRACAGTYGHYLLEVSYEKSREITQLINSGDLSKKPGWVRWSLHPTSTNEEIMFFTDSLRAIIKNIDTWEKDYIYNPRKNEFYHVKQTETQAEYLKKWYTI
;
A
#
# COMPACT_ATOMS: atom_id res chain seq x y z
N GLY A 1 26.72 -7.44 1.66
CA GLY A 1 27.03 -7.21 0.23
C GLY A 1 27.04 -5.72 -0.04
N LYS A 2 28.18 -5.16 -0.41
CA LYS A 2 28.33 -3.75 -0.81
C LYS A 2 28.07 -3.65 -2.31
N VAL A 3 26.93 -3.10 -2.68
CA VAL A 3 26.74 -2.53 -4.01
C VAL A 3 26.39 -1.08 -3.74
N GLU A 4 27.29 -0.19 -4.12
CA GLU A 4 27.27 1.22 -3.73
C GLU A 4 26.38 2.06 -4.66
N GLU A 5 25.96 1.50 -5.80
CA GLU A 5 25.04 2.14 -6.74
C GLU A 5 23.68 1.41 -6.76
N ARG A 6 22.71 1.98 -6.04
CA ARG A 6 21.32 1.48 -5.99
C ARG A 6 20.40 2.48 -6.66
N LEU A 7 19.41 1.97 -7.39
CA LEU A 7 18.27 2.80 -7.78
C LEU A 7 17.58 3.33 -6.50
N PRO A 8 17.11 4.59 -6.48
CA PRO A 8 16.51 5.21 -5.31
C PRO A 8 15.05 4.75 -5.14
N ILE A 9 14.89 3.43 -4.99
CA ILE A 9 13.63 2.73 -4.82
C ILE A 9 13.62 2.17 -3.39
N PHE A 10 12.72 2.69 -2.58
CA PHE A 10 12.55 2.32 -1.20
C PHE A 10 11.29 1.46 -1.06
N SER A 11 11.43 0.31 -0.39
CA SER A 11 10.30 -0.54 -0.04
C SER A 11 10.21 -0.63 1.47
N PHE A 12 9.05 -0.33 2.03
CA PHE A 12 8.83 -0.34 3.47
C PHE A 12 7.41 -0.80 3.83
N TYR A 13 7.24 -1.25 5.05
CA TYR A 13 5.94 -1.62 5.61
C TYR A 13 5.84 -1.11 7.04
N HIS A 14 4.61 -1.06 7.56
CA HIS A 14 4.37 -0.80 8.96
C HIS A 14 3.72 -2.05 9.58
N PRO A 15 4.18 -2.54 10.76
CA PRO A 15 3.68 -3.79 11.33
C PRO A 15 2.17 -3.80 11.60
N GLN A 16 1.60 -2.62 11.87
CA GLN A 16 0.19 -2.47 12.27
C GLN A 16 -0.70 -1.81 11.21
N ILE A 17 -0.14 -1.27 10.12
CA ILE A 17 -0.92 -0.53 9.12
C ILE A 17 -0.80 -1.24 7.78
N HIS A 18 -1.95 -1.63 7.24
CA HIS A 18 -1.99 -2.31 5.95
C HIS A 18 -1.38 -1.42 4.85
N PHE A 19 -0.44 -1.96 4.07
CA PHE A 19 0.32 -1.19 3.07
C PHE A 19 -0.59 -0.46 2.06
N ASN A 20 -1.68 -1.09 1.59
CA ASN A 20 -2.63 -0.42 0.69
C ASN A 20 -3.40 0.73 1.36
N LEU A 21 -3.58 0.73 2.68
CA LEU A 21 -4.16 1.88 3.38
C LEU A 21 -3.14 3.04 3.42
N ILE A 22 -1.86 2.75 3.66
CA ILE A 22 -0.80 3.78 3.58
C ILE A 22 -0.76 4.41 2.17
N VAL A 23 -0.76 3.58 1.13
CA VAL A 23 -0.80 4.04 -0.28
C VAL A 23 -2.02 4.94 -0.50
N ARG A 24 -3.19 4.53 -0.01
CA ARG A 24 -4.43 5.27 -0.18
C ARG A 24 -4.41 6.61 0.56
N LEU A 25 -3.94 6.62 1.80
CA LEU A 25 -3.83 7.84 2.61
C LEU A 25 -2.82 8.84 2.05
N LEU A 26 -1.67 8.36 1.54
CA LEU A 26 -0.69 9.20 0.84
C LEU A 26 -1.32 9.91 -0.36
N ASN A 27 -2.11 9.18 -1.15
CA ASN A 27 -2.82 9.75 -2.30
C ASN A 27 -3.90 10.74 -1.86
N ASP A 28 -4.84 10.30 -1.01
CA ASP A 28 -6.07 11.05 -0.73
C ASP A 28 -5.83 12.30 0.12
N ARG A 29 -4.83 12.28 1.01
CA ARG A 29 -4.58 13.40 1.95
C ARG A 29 -3.44 14.31 1.51
N PHE A 30 -2.47 13.79 0.77
CA PHE A 30 -1.23 14.51 0.44
C PHE A 30 -0.96 14.61 -1.07
N GLY A 31 -1.78 13.97 -1.91
CA GLY A 31 -1.57 13.94 -3.36
C GLY A 31 -0.35 13.11 -3.78
N ILE A 32 0.21 12.31 -2.87
CA ILE A 32 1.42 11.53 -3.12
C ILE A 32 1.05 10.17 -3.69
N GLN A 33 1.47 9.91 -4.92
CA GLN A 33 1.21 8.64 -5.59
C GLN A 33 2.38 7.67 -5.44
N VAL A 34 2.14 6.60 -4.69
CA VAL A 34 3.06 5.46 -4.54
C VAL A 34 2.39 4.17 -4.95
N ARG A 35 3.16 3.08 -5.06
CA ARG A 35 2.63 1.76 -5.43
C ARG A 35 2.66 0.83 -4.22
N GLY A 36 1.55 0.13 -4.00
CA GLY A 36 1.53 -1.07 -3.16
C GLY A 36 2.13 -2.25 -3.94
N GLY A 37 3.22 -2.83 -3.41
CA GLY A 37 3.90 -3.98 -3.99
C GLY A 37 3.45 -5.29 -3.35
N ARG A 38 3.23 -6.31 -4.19
CA ARG A 38 3.17 -7.71 -3.75
C ARG A 38 4.58 -8.29 -3.80
N ALA A 39 4.92 -9.19 -2.89
CA ALA A 39 6.11 -10.02 -3.05
C ALA A 39 5.89 -10.99 -4.22
N CYS A 40 6.41 -10.65 -5.40
CA CYS A 40 6.32 -11.52 -6.59
C CYS A 40 7.18 -12.79 -6.46
N ALA A 41 8.10 -12.83 -5.49
CA ALA A 41 8.88 -14.00 -5.11
C ALA A 41 8.44 -14.45 -3.72
N GLY A 42 7.50 -15.41 -3.64
CA GLY A 42 6.86 -15.84 -2.39
C GLY A 42 7.86 -16.23 -1.30
N THR A 43 8.92 -16.97 -1.64
CA THR A 43 9.97 -17.38 -0.70
C THR A 43 10.78 -16.21 -0.16
N TYR A 44 11.12 -15.24 -1.00
CA TYR A 44 11.83 -14.03 -0.56
C TYR A 44 10.92 -13.13 0.29
N GLY A 45 9.64 -13.02 -0.06
CA GLY A 45 8.65 -12.34 0.77
C GLY A 45 8.48 -13.00 2.14
N HIS A 46 8.47 -14.35 2.20
CA HIS A 46 8.39 -15.08 3.46
C HIS A 46 9.63 -14.84 4.32
N TYR A 47 10.81 -14.85 3.72
CA TYR A 47 12.05 -14.55 4.43
C TYR A 47 12.08 -13.11 4.97
N LEU A 48 11.76 -12.13 4.13
CA LEU A 48 11.81 -10.71 4.52
C LEU A 48 10.77 -10.30 5.56
N LEU A 49 9.62 -10.97 5.56
CA LEU A 49 8.49 -10.66 6.45
C LEU A 49 8.32 -11.73 7.55
N GLU A 50 9.34 -12.57 7.74
CA GLU A 50 9.41 -13.60 8.78
C GLU A 50 8.16 -14.48 8.86
N VAL A 51 7.62 -14.85 7.69
CA VAL A 51 6.40 -15.67 7.59
C VAL A 51 6.76 -17.14 7.85
N SER A 52 6.31 -17.67 9.00
CA SER A 52 6.46 -19.10 9.33
C SER A 52 5.73 -20.00 8.34
N TYR A 53 6.06 -21.30 8.32
CA TYR A 53 5.37 -22.26 7.47
C TYR A 53 3.87 -22.35 7.77
N GLU A 54 3.49 -22.37 9.06
CA GLU A 54 2.10 -22.39 9.52
C GLU A 54 1.38 -21.13 9.05
N LYS A 55 2.03 -19.96 9.20
CA LYS A 55 1.46 -18.68 8.78
C LYS A 55 1.30 -18.61 7.26
N SER A 56 2.28 -19.11 6.51
CA SER A 56 2.22 -19.24 5.07
C SER A 56 1.02 -20.09 4.65
N ARG A 57 0.76 -21.21 5.34
CA ARG A 57 -0.37 -22.09 5.04
C ARG A 57 -1.71 -21.40 5.31
N GLU A 58 -1.84 -20.70 6.43
CA GLU A 58 -3.03 -19.89 6.77
C GLU A 58 -3.28 -18.82 5.69
N ILE A 59 -2.25 -18.04 5.33
CA ILE A 59 -2.33 -17.02 4.28
C ILE A 59 -2.77 -17.66 2.95
N THR A 60 -2.20 -18.82 2.60
CA THR A 60 -2.54 -19.54 1.36
C THR A 60 -3.99 -19.98 1.37
N GLN A 61 -4.51 -20.50 2.48
CA GLN A 61 -5.91 -20.90 2.61
C GLN A 61 -6.86 -19.71 2.46
N LEU A 62 -6.56 -18.58 3.10
CA LEU A 62 -7.33 -17.35 2.95
C LEU A 62 -7.34 -16.88 1.49
N ILE A 63 -6.17 -16.82 0.85
CA ILE A 63 -6.06 -16.43 -0.57
C ILE A 63 -6.89 -17.37 -1.46
N ASN A 64 -6.83 -18.68 -1.23
CA ASN A 64 -7.61 -19.66 -2.00
C ASN A 64 -9.13 -19.51 -1.80
N SER A 65 -9.56 -19.05 -0.62
CA SER A 65 -10.96 -18.69 -0.35
C SER A 65 -11.37 -17.31 -0.89
N GLY A 66 -10.43 -16.57 -1.48
CA GLY A 66 -10.64 -15.23 -2.02
C GLY A 66 -10.48 -14.10 -0.99
N ASP A 67 -9.94 -14.39 0.20
CA ASP A 67 -9.60 -13.40 1.22
C ASP A 67 -8.12 -13.02 1.15
N LEU A 68 -7.83 -11.77 0.79
CA LEU A 68 -6.47 -11.23 0.68
C LEU A 68 -6.05 -10.41 1.93
N SER A 69 -6.83 -10.42 3.02
CA SER A 69 -6.60 -9.63 4.24
C SER A 69 -5.27 -9.89 4.92
N LYS A 70 -4.77 -11.12 4.83
CA LYS A 70 -3.48 -11.53 5.39
C LYS A 70 -2.37 -11.55 4.34
N LYS A 71 -2.64 -11.08 3.12
CA LYS A 71 -1.65 -11.08 2.06
C LYS A 71 -0.54 -10.08 2.37
N PRO A 72 0.71 -10.52 2.54
CA PRO A 72 1.82 -9.62 2.84
C PRO A 72 2.11 -8.67 1.67
N GLY A 73 2.61 -7.49 1.99
CA GLY A 73 3.00 -6.48 1.00
C GLY A 73 3.72 -5.30 1.64
N TRP A 74 4.16 -4.37 0.79
CA TRP A 74 4.88 -3.17 1.19
C TRP A 74 4.48 -1.99 0.32
N VAL A 75 4.77 -0.79 0.80
CA VAL A 75 4.75 0.43 0.00
C VAL A 75 6.08 0.53 -0.74
N ARG A 76 6.03 0.81 -2.04
CA ARG A 76 7.20 1.10 -2.86
C ARG A 76 7.18 2.56 -3.30
N TRP A 77 8.19 3.29 -2.87
CA TRP A 77 8.45 4.67 -3.28
C TRP A 77 9.66 4.71 -4.21
N SER A 78 9.51 5.36 -5.36
CA SER A 78 10.56 5.52 -6.35
C SER A 78 10.85 7.01 -6.49
N LEU A 79 12.01 7.45 -6.06
CA LEU A 79 12.44 8.83 -6.23
C LEU A 79 12.90 9.06 -7.67
N HIS A 80 12.61 10.25 -8.19
CA HIS A 80 13.14 10.67 -9.48
C HIS A 80 14.48 11.40 -9.26
N PRO A 81 15.44 11.35 -10.19
CA PRO A 81 16.69 12.10 -10.08
C PRO A 81 16.52 13.62 -9.92
N THR A 82 15.35 14.16 -10.26
CA THR A 82 15.03 15.58 -10.10
C THR A 82 14.23 15.88 -8.83
N SER A 83 14.00 14.87 -7.97
CA SER A 83 13.26 15.09 -6.74
C SER A 83 14.05 16.01 -5.80
N THR A 84 13.37 17.01 -5.23
CA THR A 84 14.03 17.98 -4.34
C THR A 84 14.03 17.49 -2.89
N ASN A 85 14.88 18.10 -2.07
CA ASN A 85 14.90 17.82 -0.64
C ASN A 85 13.56 18.16 0.02
N GLU A 86 12.90 19.23 -0.44
CA GLU A 86 11.59 19.64 0.04
C GLU A 86 10.53 18.58 -0.26
N GLU A 87 10.54 17.98 -1.45
CA GLU A 87 9.62 16.88 -1.81
C GLU A 87 9.87 15.63 -0.94
N ILE A 88 11.14 15.31 -0.68
CA ILE A 88 11.54 14.19 0.19
C ILE A 88 11.07 14.43 1.63
N MET A 89 11.24 15.66 2.13
CA MET A 89 10.79 16.05 3.46
C MET A 89 9.26 16.01 3.56
N PHE A 90 8.56 16.53 2.55
CA PHE A 90 7.11 16.48 2.47
C PHE A 90 6.58 15.04 2.49
N PHE A 91 7.21 14.12 1.75
CA PHE A 91 6.86 12.70 1.79
C PHE A 91 7.04 12.11 3.21
N THR A 92 8.19 12.40 3.83
CA THR A 92 8.52 11.88 5.16
C THR A 92 7.58 12.42 6.23
N ASP A 93 7.23 13.70 6.18
CA ASP A 93 6.28 14.32 7.10
C ASP A 93 4.86 13.81 6.89
N SER A 94 4.46 13.56 5.64
CA SER A 94 3.19 12.92 5.31
C SER A 94 3.08 11.52 5.91
N LEU A 95 4.14 10.71 5.83
CA LEU A 95 4.19 9.39 6.49
C LEU A 95 4.09 9.49 8.00
N ARG A 96 4.82 10.42 8.64
CA ARG A 96 4.72 10.67 10.09
C ARG A 96 3.31 11.06 10.49
N ALA A 97 2.65 11.91 9.70
CA ALA A 97 1.28 12.32 9.94
C ALA A 97 0.31 11.14 9.81
N ILE A 98 0.48 10.25 8.83
CA ILE A 98 -0.31 9.01 8.70
C ILE A 98 -0.17 8.15 9.96
N ILE A 99 1.06 7.86 10.38
CA ILE A 99 1.33 7.01 11.54
C ILE A 99 0.72 7.62 12.80
N LYS A 100 0.91 8.93 13.02
CA LYS A 100 0.41 9.64 14.20
C LYS A 100 -1.12 9.66 14.30
N ASN A 101 -1.82 9.69 13.17
CA ASN A 101 -3.28 9.89 13.12
C ASN A 101 -4.05 8.63 12.68
N ILE A 102 -3.40 7.47 12.59
CA ILE A 102 -3.98 6.30 11.95
C ILE A 102 -5.30 5.84 12.60
N ASP A 103 -5.37 5.83 13.93
CA ASP A 103 -6.55 5.44 14.71
C ASP A 103 -7.81 6.27 14.39
N THR A 104 -7.61 7.46 13.81
CA THR A 104 -8.69 8.32 13.34
C THR A 104 -8.89 8.19 11.84
N TRP A 105 -7.81 8.27 11.06
CA TRP A 105 -7.89 8.33 9.60
C TRP A 105 -8.26 7.01 8.93
N GLU A 106 -8.00 5.87 9.56
CA GLU A 106 -8.41 4.57 9.02
C GLU A 106 -9.94 4.40 8.99
N LYS A 107 -10.66 5.06 9.90
CA LYS A 107 -12.13 4.99 10.02
C LYS A 107 -12.86 5.62 8.84
N ASP A 108 -12.16 6.45 8.08
CA ASP A 108 -12.66 7.03 6.84
C ASP A 108 -12.64 6.01 5.68
N TYR A 109 -12.18 4.77 5.90
CA TYR A 109 -12.01 3.76 4.87
C TYR A 109 -12.64 2.42 5.21
N ILE A 110 -13.11 1.73 4.16
CA ILE A 110 -13.60 0.36 4.21
C ILE A 110 -12.65 -0.51 3.41
N TYR A 111 -12.18 -1.59 4.04
CA TYR A 111 -11.32 -2.58 3.39
C TYR A 111 -12.15 -3.61 2.62
N ASN A 112 -11.77 -3.87 1.37
CA ASN A 112 -12.29 -4.96 0.57
C ASN A 112 -11.25 -6.09 0.48
N PRO A 113 -11.43 -7.19 1.24
CA PRO A 113 -10.47 -8.29 1.28
C PRO A 113 -10.38 -9.06 -0.04
N ARG A 114 -11.42 -9.04 -0.88
CA ARG A 114 -11.40 -9.76 -2.17
C ARG A 114 -10.53 -9.06 -3.21
N LYS A 115 -10.52 -7.73 -3.19
CA LYS A 115 -9.71 -6.90 -4.09
C LYS A 115 -8.39 -6.48 -3.49
N ASN A 116 -8.24 -6.60 -2.17
CA ASN A 116 -7.15 -6.05 -1.39
C ASN A 116 -7.07 -4.52 -1.49
N GLU A 117 -8.21 -3.83 -1.49
CA GLU A 117 -8.29 -2.38 -1.71
C GLU A 117 -9.01 -1.68 -0.57
N PHE A 118 -8.68 -0.41 -0.35
CA PHE A 118 -9.38 0.47 0.59
C PHE A 118 -10.19 1.50 -0.20
N TYR A 119 -11.45 1.67 0.18
CA TYR A 119 -12.35 2.67 -0.40
C TYR A 119 -12.72 3.68 0.68
N HIS A 120 -12.71 4.96 0.32
CA HIS A 120 -13.15 5.99 1.25
C HIS A 120 -14.66 5.85 1.48
N VAL A 121 -15.16 6.03 2.71
CA VAL A 121 -16.58 5.85 3.06
C VAL A 121 -17.52 6.78 2.28
N LYS A 122 -17.01 7.95 1.88
CA LYS A 122 -17.74 8.93 1.04
C LYS A 122 -17.60 8.67 -0.47
N GLN A 123 -16.93 7.59 -0.88
CA GLN A 123 -16.81 7.25 -2.30
C GLN A 123 -18.17 6.74 -2.79
N THR A 124 -18.95 7.66 -3.35
CA THR A 124 -20.34 7.44 -3.80
C THR A 124 -20.46 6.78 -5.16
N GLU A 125 -19.43 6.89 -6.00
CA GLU A 125 -19.44 6.31 -7.35
C GLU A 125 -18.53 5.09 -7.44
N THR A 126 -19.09 4.00 -7.93
CA THR A 126 -18.33 2.85 -8.36
C THR A 126 -17.49 3.23 -9.59
N GLN A 127 -16.32 2.62 -9.75
CA GLN A 127 -15.49 2.82 -10.93
C GLN A 127 -16.26 2.59 -12.24
N ALA A 128 -17.22 1.66 -12.24
CA ALA A 128 -18.07 1.38 -13.39
C ALA A 128 -19.01 2.56 -13.73
N GLU A 129 -19.59 3.23 -12.73
CA GLU A 129 -20.44 4.41 -12.93
C GLU A 129 -19.62 5.61 -13.42
N TYR A 130 -18.43 5.81 -12.85
CA TYR A 130 -17.52 6.86 -13.32
C TYR A 130 -17.06 6.61 -14.77
N LEU A 131 -16.66 5.38 -15.10
CA LEU A 131 -16.25 5.03 -16.46
C LEU A 131 -17.40 5.18 -17.46
N LYS A 132 -18.64 4.84 -17.09
CA LYS A 132 -19.81 5.07 -17.95
C LYS A 132 -19.91 6.54 -18.37
N LYS A 133 -19.63 7.50 -17.49
CA LYS A 133 -19.65 8.94 -17.81
C LYS A 133 -18.63 9.32 -18.88
N TRP A 134 -17.46 8.68 -18.89
CA TRP A 134 -16.40 8.92 -19.88
C TRP A 134 -16.77 8.43 -21.29
N TYR A 135 -17.67 7.45 -21.39
CA TYR A 135 -18.14 6.90 -22.67
C TYR A 135 -19.46 7.52 -23.17
N THR A 136 -20.00 8.50 -22.45
CA THR A 136 -21.21 9.27 -22.84
C THR A 136 -20.88 10.65 -23.44
N ILE A 137 -19.68 10.81 -24.01
CA ILE A 137 -19.29 12.00 -24.78
C ILE A 137 -19.83 11.88 -26.20
#